data_AF-A0A838QDQ3-F1
#
_entry.id   AF-A0A838QDQ3-F1
#
_cell.length_a   1.000
_cell.length_b   1.000
_cell.length_c   1.000
_cell.angle_alpha   90.00
_cell.angle_beta   90.00
_cell.angle_gamma   90.00
#
_symmetry.space_group_name_H-M   'P 1'
#
loop_
_entity.id
_entity.type
_entity.pdbx_description
1 polymer ?
#
loop_
_entity_poly.entity_id
_entity_poly.type
_entity_poly.pdbx_seq_one_letter_code
_entity_poly.pdbx_strand_id
1 'polypeptide(L)'
;MNKLVRVDSLFGPPTGLIKFPNELEALKNGSKAMSVWGVPLSYSIGSEEPDKTYREQMGFAAQWGLLAVHHFHDRSDRLHEGRLFIASPNESWRIASYLALKRAFENRPWCDGAEALESALLGYSEDAISAWLNYVRHTRIGWGMSTIYILLSDAQLEHVSECGHRCVPTEAMSAGLRLIEVRNGYGLLKGIDELFEGQWIARVGVRTSAVKSLLSGGQGDLDIVTSSIGRDMASVFNQSLLTGIEMWRSGAWV
;
A
#
# COMPACT_ATOMS: atom_id res chain seq x y z
N MET A 1 -8.96 16.22 21.77
CA MET A 1 -9.41 14.82 21.85
C MET A 1 -9.15 14.19 20.48
N ASN A 2 -7.99 13.57 20.30
CA ASN A 2 -7.52 13.12 18.98
C ASN A 2 -8.21 11.79 18.62
N LYS A 3 -9.19 11.84 17.70
CA LYS A 3 -9.74 10.63 17.08
C LYS A 3 -8.63 9.95 16.28
N LEU A 4 -8.18 8.78 16.74
CA LEU A 4 -7.44 7.83 15.92
C LEU A 4 -8.39 7.31 14.85
N VAL A 5 -8.41 7.97 13.70
CA VAL A 5 -9.08 7.50 12.49
C VAL A 5 -8.20 6.42 11.87
N ARG A 6 -8.78 5.26 11.59
CA ARG A 6 -8.15 4.13 10.90
C ARG A 6 -7.66 4.58 9.53
N VAL A 7 -6.37 4.36 9.24
CA VAL A 7 -5.64 4.86 8.04
C VAL A 7 -6.03 4.11 6.74
N ASP A 8 -6.91 3.12 6.85
CA ASP A 8 -7.32 2.21 5.77
C ASP A 8 -8.13 2.88 4.65
N SER A 9 -8.56 4.14 4.82
CA SER A 9 -9.42 4.86 3.85
C SER A 9 -8.69 5.85 2.94
N LEU A 10 -7.37 6.04 3.09
CA LEU A 10 -6.60 7.00 2.28
C LEU A 10 -5.80 6.34 1.14
N PHE A 11 -5.71 5.01 1.13
CA PHE A 11 -4.80 4.26 0.26
C PHE A 11 -5.52 3.12 -0.47
N GLY A 12 -6.02 3.44 -1.67
CA GLY A 12 -6.66 2.47 -2.55
C GLY A 12 -7.93 1.86 -1.94
N PRO A 13 -8.65 1.03 -2.72
CA PRO A 13 -9.74 0.26 -2.14
C PRO A 13 -9.21 -0.69 -1.06
N PRO A 14 -10.06 -1.06 -0.08
CA PRO A 14 -9.68 -1.80 1.12
C PRO A 14 -8.61 -2.85 0.81
N THR A 15 -7.53 -2.82 1.58
CA THR A 15 -6.42 -3.78 1.44
C THR A 15 -6.94 -5.20 1.68
N GLY A 16 -7.31 -5.85 0.58
CA GLY A 16 -7.72 -7.24 0.49
C GLY A 16 -8.89 -7.41 -0.48
N LEU A 17 -8.90 -8.53 -1.21
CA LEU A 17 -10.11 -9.17 -1.76
C LEU A 17 -11.30 -8.83 -0.88
N ILE A 18 -12.46 -8.47 -1.48
CA ILE A 18 -13.76 -8.29 -0.80
C ILE A 18 -13.75 -9.24 0.38
N LYS A 19 -13.48 -8.71 1.58
CA LYS A 19 -13.23 -9.57 2.74
C LYS A 19 -14.47 -10.43 2.81
N PHE A 20 -14.29 -11.75 2.86
CA PHE A 20 -15.46 -12.60 3.08
C PHE A 20 -16.19 -11.96 4.25
N PRO A 21 -17.49 -11.65 4.12
CA PRO A 21 -18.23 -10.98 5.20
C PRO A 21 -18.13 -11.77 6.51
N ASN A 22 -17.65 -13.02 6.44
CA ASN A 22 -17.20 -13.82 7.57
C ASN A 22 -16.00 -14.72 7.24
N GLU A 23 -14.75 -14.20 7.26
CA GLU A 23 -13.54 -15.01 7.03
C GLU A 23 -13.37 -16.18 8.00
N LEU A 24 -13.75 -15.99 9.27
CA LEU A 24 -13.66 -17.02 10.30
C LEU A 24 -14.61 -18.19 9.99
N GLU A 25 -15.82 -17.90 9.53
CA GLU A 25 -16.77 -18.93 9.09
C GLU A 25 -16.27 -19.68 7.84
N ALA A 26 -15.57 -18.98 6.92
CA ALA A 26 -14.95 -19.63 5.76
C ALA A 26 -13.83 -20.59 6.17
N LEU A 27 -13.02 -20.24 7.17
CA LEU A 27 -12.02 -21.15 7.76
C LEU A 27 -12.67 -22.37 8.41
N LYS A 28 -13.70 -22.14 9.23
CA LYS A 28 -14.44 -23.21 9.91
C LYS A 28 -15.05 -24.20 8.92
N ASN A 29 -15.59 -23.71 7.82
CA ASN A 29 -16.24 -24.55 6.79
C ASN A 29 -15.24 -25.11 5.77
N GLY A 30 -13.94 -24.82 5.91
CA GLY A 30 -12.88 -25.30 5.03
C GLY A 30 -12.90 -24.68 3.62
N SER A 31 -13.68 -23.62 3.39
CA SER A 31 -13.71 -22.91 2.11
C SER A 31 -12.60 -21.88 1.96
N LYS A 32 -11.87 -21.60 3.05
CA LYS A 32 -10.65 -20.79 3.07
C LYS A 32 -9.59 -21.53 3.88
N ALA A 33 -8.32 -21.44 3.48
CA ALA A 33 -7.24 -22.18 4.11
C ALA A 33 -6.58 -21.42 5.28
N MET A 34 -6.45 -20.10 5.15
CA MET A 34 -5.81 -19.25 6.15
C MET A 34 -6.34 -17.81 6.08
N SER A 35 -6.45 -17.17 7.24
CA SER A 35 -6.65 -15.73 7.33
C SER A 35 -5.54 -15.06 8.12
N VAL A 36 -5.31 -13.79 7.79
CA VAL A 36 -4.31 -12.95 8.41
C VAL A 36 -4.92 -11.60 8.76
N TRP A 37 -4.65 -11.12 9.97
CA TRP A 37 -5.06 -9.80 10.43
C TRP A 37 -3.86 -9.03 10.99
N GLY A 38 -3.83 -7.72 10.76
CA GLY A 38 -2.91 -6.83 11.47
C GLY A 38 -3.32 -6.71 12.93
N VAL A 39 -2.37 -6.85 13.83
CA VAL A 39 -2.56 -6.66 15.28
C VAL A 39 -2.03 -5.27 15.66
N PRO A 40 -2.82 -4.42 16.32
CA PRO A 40 -2.39 -3.09 16.72
C PRO A 40 -1.13 -3.11 17.58
N LEU A 41 -0.28 -2.10 17.42
CA LEU A 41 0.98 -1.92 18.14
C LEU A 41 0.85 -1.84 19.66
N SER A 42 -0.30 -1.41 20.18
CA SER A 42 -0.54 -1.27 21.63
C SER A 42 -0.27 -2.58 22.39
N TYR A 43 -0.38 -3.71 21.70
CA TYR A 43 -0.10 -5.05 22.22
C TYR A 43 1.37 -5.38 22.44
N SER A 44 2.27 -4.69 21.74
CA SER A 44 3.71 -4.94 21.82
C SER A 44 4.39 -4.18 22.96
N ILE A 45 3.72 -3.16 23.53
CA ILE A 45 4.28 -2.29 24.57
C ILE A 45 3.25 -2.10 25.69
N GLY A 46 3.13 -3.09 26.57
CA GLY A 46 2.59 -2.92 27.92
C GLY A 46 1.12 -2.50 28.09
N SER A 47 0.27 -2.56 27.05
CA SER A 47 -1.18 -2.36 27.26
C SER A 47 -1.79 -3.61 27.91
N GLU A 48 -2.41 -3.46 29.07
CA GLU A 48 -2.85 -4.57 29.93
C GLU A 48 -3.98 -5.43 29.33
N GLU A 49 -4.68 -5.00 28.28
CA GLU A 49 -5.73 -5.82 27.67
C GLU A 49 -5.68 -5.89 26.14
N PRO A 50 -5.80 -7.11 25.58
CA PRO A 50 -6.04 -7.27 24.16
C PRO A 50 -7.40 -6.67 23.74
N ASP A 51 -7.39 -5.86 22.68
CA ASP A 51 -8.57 -5.50 21.87
C ASP A 51 -9.52 -6.70 21.69
N LYS A 52 -10.81 -6.39 21.83
CA LYS A 52 -11.92 -7.33 21.75
C LYS A 52 -11.85 -8.19 20.49
N THR A 53 -11.51 -7.61 19.34
CA THR A 53 -11.42 -8.35 18.07
C THR A 53 -10.36 -9.46 18.11
N TYR A 54 -9.19 -9.22 18.71
CA TYR A 54 -8.16 -10.25 18.84
C TYR A 54 -8.62 -11.39 19.76
N ARG A 55 -9.24 -11.05 20.90
CA ARG A 55 -9.81 -12.06 21.83
C ARG A 55 -10.87 -12.91 21.14
N GLU A 56 -11.75 -12.29 20.37
CA GLU A 56 -12.78 -12.99 19.59
C GLU A 56 -12.16 -13.93 18.56
N GLN A 57 -11.12 -13.50 17.84
CA GLN A 57 -10.40 -14.32 16.86
C GLN A 57 -9.68 -15.51 17.51
N MET A 58 -8.98 -15.28 18.62
CA MET A 58 -8.30 -16.34 19.38
C MET A 58 -9.30 -17.33 19.99
N GLY A 59 -10.39 -16.82 20.57
CA GLY A 59 -11.47 -17.64 21.12
C GLY A 59 -12.15 -18.48 20.05
N PHE A 60 -12.41 -17.90 18.87
CA PHE A 60 -12.91 -18.64 17.71
C PHE A 60 -11.96 -19.75 17.30
N ALA A 61 -10.66 -19.47 17.16
CA ALA A 61 -9.69 -20.48 16.78
C ALA A 61 -9.65 -21.65 17.78
N ALA A 62 -9.62 -21.35 19.08
CA ALA A 62 -9.65 -22.36 20.13
C ALA A 62 -10.94 -23.20 20.11
N GLN A 63 -12.11 -22.56 19.95
CA GLN A 63 -13.40 -23.24 19.88
C GLN A 63 -13.47 -24.26 18.73
N TRP A 64 -12.86 -23.93 17.59
CA TRP A 64 -12.94 -24.74 16.37
C TRP A 64 -11.70 -25.60 16.11
N GLY A 65 -10.76 -25.68 17.06
CA GLY A 65 -9.53 -26.47 16.90
C GLY A 65 -8.62 -25.97 15.78
N LEU A 66 -8.69 -24.67 15.46
CA LEU A 66 -7.83 -24.03 14.48
C LEU A 66 -6.52 -23.61 15.13
N LEU A 67 -5.46 -23.60 14.35
CA LEU A 67 -4.17 -23.05 14.77
C LEU A 67 -4.24 -21.52 14.70
N ALA A 68 -3.91 -20.85 15.81
CA ALA A 68 -3.71 -19.41 15.84
C ALA A 68 -2.24 -19.09 16.14
N VAL A 69 -1.59 -18.30 15.28
CA VAL A 69 -0.18 -17.90 15.42
C VAL A 69 -0.07 -16.39 15.42
N HIS A 70 0.51 -15.85 16.48
CA HIS A 70 0.91 -14.46 16.52
C HIS A 70 2.36 -14.35 16.04
N HIS A 71 2.60 -13.53 15.01
CA HIS A 71 3.94 -13.21 14.53
C HIS A 71 4.20 -11.71 14.71
N PHE A 72 5.31 -11.38 15.35
CA PHE A 72 5.83 -10.03 15.41
C PHE A 72 7.00 -9.89 14.44
N HIS A 73 6.97 -8.83 13.65
CA HIS A 73 8.11 -8.44 12.85
C HIS A 73 8.95 -7.45 13.67
N ASP A 74 10.09 -7.92 14.17
CA ASP A 74 11.05 -7.07 14.87
C ASP A 74 11.88 -6.30 13.82
N ARG A 75 11.56 -5.01 13.65
CA ARG A 75 12.39 -4.07 12.91
C ARG A 75 13.06 -3.18 13.93
N SER A 76 14.39 -3.23 13.99
CA SER A 76 15.23 -2.56 14.99
C SER A 76 14.95 -1.05 15.14
N ASP A 77 14.33 -0.44 14.13
CA ASP A 77 14.22 1.00 14.02
C ASP A 77 12.76 1.49 13.92
N ARG A 78 11.74 0.60 13.98
CA ARG A 78 10.33 0.97 13.66
C ARG A 78 9.29 0.19 14.46
N LEU A 79 8.12 0.81 14.58
CA LEU A 79 6.88 0.25 15.14
C LEU A 79 6.69 -1.23 14.76
N HIS A 80 6.63 -2.13 15.75
CA HIS A 80 6.35 -3.56 15.58
C HIS A 80 5.01 -3.86 14.88
N GLU A 81 5.06 -4.33 13.63
CA GLU A 81 3.86 -4.88 13.00
C GLU A 81 3.61 -6.30 13.52
N GLY A 82 2.53 -6.45 14.29
CA GLY A 82 1.98 -7.75 14.66
C GLY A 82 1.04 -8.28 13.59
N ARG A 83 1.10 -9.59 13.34
CA ARG A 83 0.14 -10.30 12.49
C ARG A 83 -0.43 -11.50 13.25
N LEU A 84 -1.75 -11.64 13.24
CA LEU A 84 -2.44 -12.84 13.71
C LEU A 84 -2.80 -13.69 12.50
N PHE A 85 -2.32 -14.93 12.49
CA PHE A 85 -2.69 -15.95 11.52
C PHE A 85 -3.66 -16.93 12.15
N ILE A 86 -4.72 -17.30 11.45
CA ILE A 86 -5.58 -18.44 11.81
C ILE A 86 -5.68 -19.37 10.60
N ALA A 87 -5.39 -20.65 10.80
CA ALA A 87 -5.42 -21.68 9.76
C ALA A 87 -5.82 -23.04 10.34
N SER A 88 -6.28 -23.95 9.49
CA SER A 88 -6.42 -25.36 9.88
C SER A 88 -5.03 -25.95 10.21
N PRO A 89 -4.89 -26.89 11.16
CA PRO A 89 -3.59 -27.47 11.52
C PRO A 89 -2.80 -28.06 10.33
N ASN A 90 -3.51 -28.70 9.39
CA ASN A 90 -2.93 -29.28 8.18
C ASN A 90 -2.46 -28.24 7.15
N GLU A 91 -2.87 -26.98 7.31
CA GLU A 91 -2.56 -25.87 6.43
C GLU A 91 -1.55 -24.89 7.07
N SER A 92 -0.99 -25.24 8.23
CA SER A 92 -0.05 -24.42 9.00
C SER A 92 1.22 -24.03 8.21
N TRP A 93 1.63 -24.84 7.24
CA TRP A 93 2.75 -24.56 6.34
C TRP A 93 2.58 -23.25 5.56
N ARG A 94 1.33 -22.81 5.31
CA ARG A 94 1.02 -21.56 4.61
C ARG A 94 1.52 -20.33 5.33
N ILE A 95 1.60 -20.38 6.67
CA ILE A 95 2.07 -19.24 7.49
C ILE A 95 3.53 -18.94 7.15
N ALA A 96 4.40 -19.96 7.15
CA ALA A 96 5.80 -19.78 6.81
C ALA A 96 5.98 -19.31 5.35
N SER A 97 5.22 -19.88 4.42
CA SER A 97 5.23 -19.46 3.00
C SER A 97 4.78 -18.01 2.81
N TYR A 98 3.74 -17.58 3.55
CA TYR A 98 3.27 -16.19 3.55
C TYR A 98 4.34 -15.24 4.07
N LEU A 99 4.99 -15.58 5.18
CA LEU A 99 6.07 -14.76 5.73
C LEU A 99 7.27 -14.70 4.78
N ALA A 100 7.61 -15.82 4.12
CA ALA A 100 8.66 -15.86 3.10
C ALA A 100 8.31 -14.97 1.89
N LEU A 101 7.05 -15.01 1.43
CA LEU A 101 6.56 -14.13 0.36
C LEU A 101 6.70 -12.65 0.74
N LYS A 102 6.24 -12.26 1.93
CA LYS A 102 6.35 -10.88 2.40
C LYS A 102 7.80 -10.40 2.49
N ARG A 103 8.73 -11.24 2.95
CA ARG A 103 10.17 -10.94 2.95
C ARG A 103 10.74 -10.81 1.54
N ALA A 104 10.36 -11.70 0.61
CA ALA A 104 10.87 -11.67 -0.76
C ALA A 104 10.45 -10.39 -1.53
N PHE A 105 9.31 -9.80 -1.17
CA PHE A 105 8.77 -8.58 -1.78
C PHE A 105 8.91 -7.34 -0.90
N GLU A 106 9.62 -7.42 0.23
CA GLU A 106 9.75 -6.32 1.20
C GLU A 106 10.29 -5.03 0.56
N ASN A 107 11.23 -5.16 -0.38
CA ASN A 107 11.88 -4.05 -1.08
C ASN A 107 11.56 -4.06 -2.59
N ARG A 108 10.46 -4.69 -2.99
CA ARG A 108 10.06 -4.80 -4.40
C ARG A 108 8.63 -4.31 -4.58
N PRO A 109 8.31 -3.71 -5.75
CA PRO A 109 6.93 -3.37 -6.06
C PRO A 109 6.05 -4.60 -5.96
N TRP A 110 4.92 -4.44 -5.28
CA TRP A 110 3.89 -5.47 -5.25
C TRP A 110 3.23 -5.59 -6.62
N CYS A 111 3.10 -6.80 -7.14
CA CYS A 111 2.67 -7.07 -8.51
C CYS A 111 1.57 -8.14 -8.57
N ASP A 112 0.98 -8.34 -9.75
CA ASP A 112 -0.05 -9.37 -9.98
C ASP A 112 0.38 -10.76 -9.49
N GLY A 113 1.62 -11.17 -9.78
CA GLY A 113 2.12 -12.48 -9.37
C GLY A 113 2.25 -12.61 -7.85
N ALA A 114 2.68 -11.54 -7.17
CA ALA A 114 2.79 -11.52 -5.72
C ALA A 114 1.41 -11.58 -5.06
N GLU A 115 0.45 -10.80 -5.56
CA GLU A 115 -0.93 -10.80 -5.07
C GLU A 115 -1.65 -12.12 -5.33
N ALA A 116 -1.47 -12.71 -6.52
CA ALA A 116 -2.04 -14.01 -6.86
C ALA A 116 -1.50 -15.09 -5.92
N LEU A 117 -0.19 -15.08 -5.66
CA LEU A 117 0.44 -16.03 -4.75
C LEU A 117 0.01 -15.81 -3.30
N GLU A 118 -0.07 -14.56 -2.81
CA GLU A 118 -0.62 -14.25 -1.49
C GLU A 118 -2.06 -14.75 -1.36
N SER A 119 -2.89 -14.48 -2.36
CA SER A 119 -4.29 -14.87 -2.35
C SER A 119 -4.46 -16.40 -2.40
N ALA A 120 -3.66 -17.09 -3.21
CA ALA A 120 -3.65 -18.55 -3.24
C ALA A 120 -3.17 -19.15 -1.90
N LEU A 121 -2.17 -18.52 -1.24
CA LEU A 121 -1.73 -18.91 0.09
C LEU A 121 -2.83 -18.72 1.13
N LEU A 122 -3.63 -17.66 1.03
CA LEU A 122 -4.80 -17.45 1.90
C LEU A 122 -5.97 -18.40 1.56
N GLY A 123 -5.93 -19.08 0.41
CA GLY A 123 -6.94 -20.05 0.00
C GLY A 123 -8.14 -19.44 -0.73
N TYR A 124 -7.96 -18.32 -1.42
CA TYR A 124 -8.97 -17.80 -2.35
C TYR A 124 -8.99 -18.63 -3.64
N SER A 125 -10.17 -18.73 -4.27
CA SER A 125 -10.34 -19.42 -5.56
C SER A 125 -9.72 -18.62 -6.71
N GLU A 126 -9.38 -19.30 -7.81
CA GLU A 126 -8.82 -18.65 -9.01
C GLU A 126 -9.75 -17.57 -9.58
N ASP A 127 -11.06 -17.78 -9.55
CA ASP A 127 -12.05 -16.79 -9.98
C ASP A 127 -12.03 -15.54 -9.08
N ALA A 128 -11.96 -15.72 -7.77
CA ALA A 128 -11.89 -14.62 -6.82
C ALA A 128 -10.59 -13.83 -7.01
N ILE A 129 -9.47 -14.54 -7.17
CA ILE A 129 -8.16 -13.94 -7.45
C ILE A 129 -8.21 -13.14 -8.74
N SER A 130 -8.75 -13.70 -9.82
CA SER A 130 -8.84 -13.04 -11.12
C SER A 130 -9.73 -11.80 -11.07
N ALA A 131 -10.89 -11.88 -10.42
CA ALA A 131 -11.78 -10.75 -10.23
C ALA A 131 -11.11 -9.63 -9.42
N TRP A 132 -10.36 -9.99 -8.37
CA TRP A 132 -9.62 -9.04 -7.55
C TRP A 132 -8.47 -8.38 -8.29
N LEU A 133 -7.64 -9.15 -9.00
CA LEU A 133 -6.56 -8.59 -9.82
C LEU A 133 -7.11 -7.63 -10.87
N ASN A 134 -8.23 -7.99 -11.51
CA ASN A 134 -8.90 -7.10 -12.45
C ASN A 134 -9.35 -5.80 -11.77
N TYR A 135 -10.02 -5.90 -10.62
CA TYR A 135 -10.43 -4.73 -9.84
C TYR A 135 -9.24 -3.84 -9.44
N VAL A 136 -8.18 -4.43 -8.91
CA VAL A 136 -7.00 -3.71 -8.42
C VAL A 136 -6.26 -3.00 -9.54
N ARG A 137 -6.10 -3.63 -10.72
CA ARG A 137 -5.49 -2.99 -11.90
C ARG A 137 -6.20 -1.70 -12.31
N HIS A 138 -7.51 -1.62 -12.08
CA HIS A 138 -8.31 -0.44 -12.42
C HIS A 138 -8.38 0.61 -11.30
N THR A 139 -8.01 0.25 -10.07
CA THR A 139 -8.29 1.09 -8.88
C THR A 139 -7.06 1.46 -8.06
N ARG A 140 -5.90 0.82 -8.31
CA ARG A 140 -4.63 1.12 -7.63
C ARG A 140 -3.60 1.66 -8.59
N ILE A 141 -3.44 2.99 -8.61
CA ILE A 141 -2.26 3.60 -9.21
C ILE A 141 -1.01 3.08 -8.52
N GLY A 142 -0.04 2.65 -9.33
CA GLY A 142 1.20 2.08 -8.83
C GLY A 142 1.24 0.55 -8.80
N TRP A 143 0.16 -0.14 -9.16
CA TRP A 143 0.17 -1.60 -9.17
C TRP A 143 1.23 -2.17 -10.13
N GLY A 144 2.20 -2.93 -9.61
CA GLY A 144 3.30 -3.48 -10.40
C GLY A 144 4.35 -2.45 -10.84
N MET A 145 4.34 -1.23 -10.28
CA MET A 145 5.25 -0.15 -10.66
C MET A 145 5.63 0.71 -9.45
N SER A 146 6.50 1.70 -9.64
CA SER A 146 6.88 2.61 -8.56
C SER A 146 5.93 3.80 -8.53
N THR A 147 5.33 4.09 -7.38
CA THR A 147 4.52 5.29 -7.20
C THR A 147 5.41 6.45 -6.78
N ILE A 148 5.32 7.56 -7.51
CA ILE A 148 5.88 8.84 -7.10
C ILE A 148 4.75 9.84 -6.93
N TYR A 149 4.96 10.79 -6.03
CA TYR A 149 4.10 11.93 -5.82
C TYR A 149 4.74 13.17 -6.45
N ILE A 150 3.91 14.05 -6.97
CA ILE A 150 4.32 15.31 -7.58
C ILE A 150 3.57 16.44 -6.89
N LEU A 151 4.28 17.52 -6.58
CA LEU A 151 3.66 18.74 -6.09
C LEU A 151 3.40 19.67 -7.26
N LEU A 152 2.17 20.14 -7.38
CA LEU A 152 1.72 21.04 -8.44
C LEU A 152 1.19 22.34 -7.83
N SER A 153 1.56 23.48 -8.41
CA SER A 153 0.81 24.73 -8.20
C SER A 153 -0.52 24.70 -8.95
N ASP A 154 -1.42 25.64 -8.64
CA ASP A 154 -2.69 25.79 -9.38
C ASP A 154 -2.45 26.01 -10.89
N ALA A 155 -1.40 26.73 -11.28
CA ALA A 155 -1.05 26.93 -12.69
C ALA A 155 -0.54 25.64 -13.35
N GLN A 156 0.27 24.84 -12.64
CA GLN A 156 0.75 23.55 -13.15
C GLN A 156 -0.40 22.55 -13.29
N LEU A 157 -1.33 22.56 -12.34
CA LEU A 157 -2.55 21.77 -12.36
C LEU A 157 -3.39 22.04 -13.61
N GLU A 158 -3.63 23.31 -13.94
CA GLU A 158 -4.42 23.71 -15.11
C GLU A 158 -3.85 23.07 -16.38
N HIS A 159 -2.55 23.21 -16.59
CA HIS A 159 -1.86 22.59 -17.73
C HIS A 159 -1.92 21.06 -17.76
N VAL A 160 -1.82 20.39 -16.61
CA VAL A 160 -1.98 18.93 -16.54
C VAL A 160 -3.43 18.53 -16.87
N SER A 161 -4.40 19.33 -16.45
CA SER A 161 -5.82 19.10 -16.70
C SER A 161 -6.18 19.30 -18.17
N GLU A 162 -5.58 20.31 -18.84
CA GLU A 162 -5.68 20.51 -20.30
C GLU A 162 -5.17 19.29 -21.09
N CYS A 163 -4.19 18.57 -20.53
CA CYS A 163 -3.66 17.32 -21.08
C CYS A 163 -4.47 16.08 -20.69
N GLY A 164 -5.65 16.25 -20.08
CA GLY A 164 -6.50 15.15 -19.62
C GLY A 164 -5.82 14.24 -18.60
N HIS A 165 -4.91 14.79 -17.78
CA HIS A 165 -4.20 14.07 -16.72
C HIS A 165 -3.31 12.91 -17.22
N ARG A 166 -2.86 12.94 -18.48
CA ARG A 166 -2.03 11.87 -19.06
C ARG A 166 -0.54 12.18 -19.07
N CYS A 167 -0.16 13.44 -18.96
CA CYS A 167 1.22 13.90 -18.97
C CYS A 167 1.34 15.22 -18.22
N VAL A 168 2.59 15.58 -17.90
CA VAL A 168 2.93 16.92 -17.40
C VAL A 168 3.55 17.69 -18.57
N PRO A 169 2.86 18.68 -19.14
CA PRO A 169 3.37 19.39 -20.30
C PRO A 169 4.60 20.23 -19.94
N THR A 170 5.40 20.54 -20.96
CA THR A 170 6.67 21.26 -20.85
C THR A 170 6.50 22.61 -20.14
N GLU A 171 5.37 23.26 -20.37
CA GLU A 171 4.92 24.52 -19.78
C GLU A 171 4.82 24.39 -18.26
N ALA A 172 4.13 23.36 -17.77
CA ALA A 172 4.02 23.06 -16.34
C ALA A 172 5.38 22.76 -15.69
N MET A 173 6.33 22.18 -16.43
CA MET A 173 7.67 21.89 -15.92
C MET A 173 8.61 23.09 -15.89
N SER A 174 8.23 24.22 -16.49
CA SER A 174 9.11 25.39 -16.61
C SER A 174 9.45 26.01 -15.25
N ALA A 175 8.55 25.88 -14.26
CA ALA A 175 8.77 26.31 -12.88
C ALA A 175 9.49 25.27 -12.02
N GLY A 176 9.83 24.11 -12.59
CA GLY A 176 10.32 22.94 -11.85
C GLY A 176 9.17 22.13 -11.24
N LEU A 177 9.29 20.81 -11.31
CA LEU A 177 8.37 19.86 -10.70
C LEU A 177 9.06 19.21 -9.50
N ARG A 178 8.45 19.28 -8.32
CA ARG A 178 8.96 18.56 -7.14
C ARG A 178 8.40 17.14 -7.13
N LEU A 179 9.30 16.17 -7.15
CA LEU A 179 9.00 14.74 -7.05
C LEU A 179 9.25 14.26 -5.63
N ILE A 180 8.45 13.30 -5.18
CA ILE A 180 8.56 12.65 -3.88
C ILE A 180 8.36 11.13 -4.08
N GLU A 181 9.30 10.31 -3.65
CA GLU A 181 9.14 8.86 -3.54
C GLU A 181 9.05 8.46 -2.07
N VAL A 182 8.11 7.56 -1.78
CA VAL A 182 7.93 6.98 -0.45
C VAL A 182 8.32 5.51 -0.52
N ARG A 183 9.48 5.17 0.04
CA ARG A 183 10.10 3.85 -0.17
C ARG A 183 9.53 2.73 0.70
N ASN A 184 8.72 3.07 1.70
CA ASN A 184 8.25 2.10 2.70
C ASN A 184 6.73 2.05 2.91
N GLY A 185 5.93 2.60 1.99
CA GLY A 185 4.46 2.41 1.95
C GLY A 185 3.66 2.94 3.15
N TYR A 186 4.32 3.35 4.23
CA TYR A 186 3.71 3.81 5.46
C TYR A 186 3.73 5.33 5.56
N GLY A 187 2.54 5.89 5.80
CA GLY A 187 2.38 7.07 6.63
C GLY A 187 2.57 8.44 5.99
N LEU A 188 3.04 8.56 4.74
CA LEU A 188 3.31 9.91 4.20
C LEU A 188 2.07 10.81 4.15
N LEU A 189 0.87 10.25 3.94
CA LEU A 189 -0.35 11.07 3.81
C LEU A 189 -0.92 11.58 5.14
N LYS A 190 -0.45 11.10 6.30
CA LYS A 190 -0.94 11.65 7.57
C LYS A 190 -0.19 12.95 7.85
N GLY A 191 -0.83 14.08 7.54
CA GLY A 191 -0.23 15.42 7.68
C GLY A 191 0.48 15.91 6.42
N ILE A 192 0.35 15.22 5.28
CA ILE A 192 0.94 15.72 4.01
C ILE A 192 0.32 17.04 3.58
N ASP A 193 -0.95 17.23 3.91
CA ASP A 193 -1.75 18.43 3.75
C ASP A 193 -1.09 19.62 4.46
N GLU A 194 -0.54 19.36 5.66
CA GLU A 194 0.15 20.35 6.48
C GLU A 194 1.56 20.64 5.95
N LEU A 195 2.22 19.65 5.34
CA LEU A 195 3.57 19.78 4.79
C LEU A 195 3.60 20.57 3.46
N PHE A 196 2.51 20.56 2.70
CA PHE A 196 2.42 21.19 1.38
C PHE A 196 1.19 22.08 1.22
N GLU A 197 0.94 22.91 2.22
CA GLU A 197 -0.18 23.87 2.21
C GLU A 197 -0.13 24.74 0.94
N GLY A 198 -1.26 24.82 0.24
CA GLY A 198 -1.39 25.59 -1.01
C GLY A 198 -0.86 24.89 -2.27
N GLN A 199 -0.40 23.63 -2.17
CA GLN A 199 -0.02 22.82 -3.33
C GLN A 199 -0.98 21.64 -3.52
N TRP A 200 -1.14 21.23 -4.77
CA TRP A 200 -1.79 19.97 -5.11
C TRP A 200 -0.78 18.84 -5.03
N ILE A 201 -1.20 17.72 -4.48
CA ILE A 201 -0.41 16.50 -4.48
C ILE A 201 -1.03 15.61 -5.55
N ALA A 202 -0.26 15.23 -6.55
CA ALA A 202 -0.69 14.20 -7.48
C ALA A 202 0.17 12.96 -7.32
N ARG A 203 -0.42 11.79 -7.57
CA ARG A 203 0.30 10.51 -7.57
C ARG A 203 0.30 9.93 -8.97
N VAL A 204 1.41 9.29 -9.31
CA VAL A 204 1.64 8.73 -10.63
C VAL A 204 2.41 7.43 -10.48
N GLY A 205 2.04 6.43 -11.26
CA GLY A 205 2.84 5.23 -11.45
C GLY A 205 3.87 5.43 -12.54
N VAL A 206 5.15 5.19 -12.22
CA VAL A 206 6.27 5.25 -13.16
C VAL A 206 7.00 3.92 -13.28
N ARG A 207 7.65 3.71 -14.42
CA ARG A 207 8.60 2.61 -14.60
C ARG A 207 9.67 2.66 -13.49
N THR A 208 9.85 1.56 -12.77
CA THR A 208 10.85 1.45 -11.69
C THR A 208 12.27 1.79 -12.15
N SER A 209 12.63 1.47 -13.39
CA SER A 209 13.93 1.83 -13.97
C SER A 209 14.14 3.34 -14.13
N ALA A 210 13.07 4.13 -14.30
CA ALA A 210 13.14 5.57 -14.47
C ALA A 210 13.26 6.32 -13.13
N VAL A 211 12.80 5.71 -12.02
CA VAL A 211 12.84 6.31 -10.68
C VAL A 211 14.25 6.76 -10.32
N LYS A 212 15.26 5.93 -10.57
CA LYS A 212 16.66 6.26 -10.27
C LYS A 212 17.14 7.49 -11.05
N SER A 213 16.71 7.66 -12.31
CA SER A 213 17.05 8.83 -13.12
C SER A 213 16.34 10.09 -12.63
N LEU A 214 15.05 9.96 -12.29
CA LEU A 214 14.20 11.06 -11.83
C LEU A 214 14.57 11.56 -10.42
N LEU A 215 15.07 10.66 -9.57
CA LEU A 215 15.38 10.91 -8.15
C LEU A 215 16.87 10.75 -7.83
N SER A 216 17.72 11.02 -8.82
CA SER A 216 19.17 10.78 -8.79
C SER A 216 19.97 11.58 -7.73
N GLY A 217 19.31 12.39 -6.90
CA GLY A 217 19.93 13.16 -5.80
C GLY A 217 19.75 12.60 -4.39
N GLY A 218 18.91 11.58 -4.19
CA GLY A 218 18.64 11.02 -2.86
C GLY A 218 19.58 9.88 -2.48
N GLN A 219 20.74 10.18 -1.91
CA GLN A 219 21.53 9.19 -1.16
C GLN A 219 21.14 9.22 0.32
N GLY A 220 20.55 8.12 0.80
CA GLY A 220 20.26 7.92 2.21
C GLY A 220 19.20 6.85 2.47
N ASP A 221 19.21 6.30 3.68
CA ASP A 221 18.21 5.36 4.24
C ASP A 221 16.87 6.06 4.58
N LEU A 222 16.56 7.16 3.89
CA LEU A 222 15.40 7.98 4.17
C LEU A 222 14.16 7.34 3.54
N ASP A 223 13.09 7.28 4.31
CA ASP A 223 11.76 6.83 3.88
C ASP A 223 11.15 7.68 2.77
N ILE A 224 11.65 8.91 2.66
CA ILE A 224 11.18 9.94 1.75
C ILE A 224 12.37 10.42 0.95
N VAL A 225 12.27 10.30 -0.37
CA VAL A 225 13.25 10.86 -1.30
C VAL A 225 12.59 11.94 -2.12
N THR A 226 13.16 13.14 -2.12
CA THR A 226 12.67 14.28 -2.89
C THR A 226 13.65 14.64 -4.00
N SER A 227 13.12 15.17 -5.10
CA SER A 227 13.90 15.67 -6.22
C SER A 227 13.17 16.83 -6.88
N SER A 228 13.87 17.64 -7.65
CA SER A 228 13.29 18.65 -8.52
C SER A 228 13.74 18.40 -9.95
N ILE A 229 12.79 18.26 -10.86
CA ILE A 229 13.08 18.09 -12.28
C ILE A 229 12.59 19.32 -13.06
N GLY A 230 13.37 19.72 -14.06
CA GLY A 230 13.06 20.86 -14.93
C GLY A 230 12.52 20.42 -16.29
N ARG A 231 12.44 21.41 -17.19
CA ARG A 231 11.97 21.25 -18.57
C ARG A 231 12.74 20.18 -19.35
N ASP A 232 14.05 20.06 -19.12
CA ASP A 232 14.94 19.11 -19.77
C ASP A 232 14.58 17.65 -19.48
N MET A 233 13.95 17.38 -18.34
CA MET A 233 13.55 16.05 -17.90
C MET A 233 12.09 15.71 -18.28
N ALA A 234 11.35 16.62 -18.91
CA ALA A 234 9.94 16.44 -19.23
C ALA A 234 9.67 15.22 -20.12
N SER A 235 10.51 15.03 -21.14
CA SER A 235 10.40 13.87 -22.04
C SER A 235 10.62 12.56 -21.29
N VAL A 236 11.67 12.49 -20.46
CA VAL A 236 12.00 11.30 -19.67
C VAL A 236 10.88 10.97 -18.68
N PHE A 237 10.38 11.99 -17.97
CA PHE A 237 9.29 11.83 -17.02
C PHE A 237 8.02 11.32 -17.71
N ASN A 238 7.57 11.99 -18.78
CA ASN A 238 6.35 11.61 -19.49
C ASN A 238 6.42 10.22 -20.13
N GLN A 239 7.58 9.83 -20.68
CA GLN A 239 7.78 8.47 -21.21
C GLN A 239 7.83 7.38 -20.12
N SER A 240 8.11 7.78 -18.88
CA SER A 240 8.13 6.87 -17.74
C SER A 240 6.76 6.62 -17.11
N LEU A 241 5.77 7.49 -17.40
CA LEU A 241 4.40 7.36 -16.89
C LEU A 241 3.76 6.07 -17.40
N LEU A 242 3.20 5.30 -16.48
CA LEU A 242 2.45 4.08 -16.76
C LEU A 242 0.96 4.22 -16.37
N THR A 243 0.62 5.26 -15.62
CA THR A 243 -0.76 5.61 -15.25
C THR A 243 -1.05 7.06 -15.63
N GLY A 244 -2.33 7.42 -15.60
CA GLY A 244 -2.72 8.83 -15.47
C GLY A 244 -2.22 9.43 -14.15
N ILE A 245 -2.34 10.75 -14.06
CA ILE A 245 -1.98 11.57 -12.91
C ILE A 245 -3.24 11.77 -12.07
N GLU A 246 -3.34 11.09 -10.92
CA GLU A 246 -4.45 11.31 -9.98
C GLU A 246 -4.10 12.40 -9.00
N MET A 247 -5.07 13.27 -8.70
CA MET A 247 -4.84 14.47 -7.92
C MET A 247 -5.47 14.33 -6.55
N TRP A 248 -4.92 15.01 -5.56
CA TRP A 248 -5.43 15.02 -4.20
C TRP A 248 -5.43 16.44 -3.67
N ARG A 249 -6.54 16.83 -3.04
CA ARG A 249 -6.67 18.08 -2.29
C ARG A 249 -7.69 17.89 -1.18
N SER A 250 -7.37 18.42 0.01
CA SER A 250 -8.31 18.52 1.13
C SER A 250 -9.00 17.21 1.51
N GLY A 251 -8.27 16.09 1.48
CA GLY A 251 -8.73 14.80 2.00
C GLY A 251 -9.37 13.86 0.98
N ALA A 252 -9.43 14.20 -0.31
CA ALA A 252 -9.98 13.32 -1.36
C ALA A 252 -9.10 13.29 -2.62
N TRP A 253 -9.07 12.13 -3.28
CA TRP A 253 -8.50 11.96 -4.62
C TRP A 253 -9.55 12.35 -5.68
N VAL A 254 -9.13 13.10 -6.69
CA VAL A 254 -9.90 13.58 -7.85
C VAL A 254 -9.24 13.08 -9.12
#